data_AF-A0A9D2HGB7-F1
#
_entry.id   AF-A0A9D2HGB7-F1
#
_cell.length_a   1.000
_cell.length_b   1.000
_cell.length_c   1.000
_cell.angle_alpha   90.00
_cell.angle_beta   90.00
_cell.angle_gamma   90.00
#
_symmetry.space_group_name_H-M   'P 1'
#
loop_
_entity.id
_entity.type
_entity.pdbx_description
1 polymer ?
#
loop_
_entity_poly.entity_id
_entity_poly.type
_entity_poly.pdbx_seq_one_letter_code
_entity_poly.pdbx_strand_id
1 'polypeptide(L)' 'MKKVEYSQVVRRKLKALKLRLTAEFDPETAAKALKRITDSARGLADFEEKGVMLSSMFDIHCDYRYLYV' A
#
# COMPACT_ATOMS: atom_id res chain seq x y z
N MET A 1 -16.17 9.18 8.22
CA MET A 1 -14.98 8.78 7.44
C MET A 1 -14.79 7.29 7.62
N LYS A 2 -14.65 6.51 6.54
CA LYS A 2 -14.40 5.07 6.63
C LYS A 2 -12.98 4.82 7.17
N LYS A 3 -12.77 3.75 7.92
CA LYS A 3 -11.45 3.39 8.44
C LYS A 3 -10.81 2.37 7.51
N VAL A 4 -9.59 2.66 7.05
CA VAL A 4 -8.80 1.69 6.27
C VAL A 4 -8.30 0.60 7.20
N GLU A 5 -8.61 -0.65 6.87
CA GLU A 5 -8.15 -1.81 7.62
C GLU A 5 -7.10 -2.60 6.85
N TYR A 6 -6.07 -3.04 7.57
CA TYR A 6 -5.01 -3.86 7.02
C TYR A 6 -5.17 -5.29 7.49
N SER A 7 -5.26 -6.21 6.53
CA SER A 7 -5.19 -7.65 6.80
C SER A 7 -3.86 -8.03 7.46
N GLN A 8 -3.83 -9.15 8.16
CA GLN A 8 -2.60 -9.63 8.82
C GLN A 8 -1.45 -9.84 7.83
N VAL A 9 -1.77 -10.30 6.61
CA VAL A 9 -0.78 -10.50 5.54
C VAL A 9 -0.11 -9.18 5.16
N VAL A 10 -0.89 -8.10 4.99
CA VAL A 10 -0.33 -6.79 4.65
C VAL A 10 0.56 -6.26 5.78
N ARG A 11 0.14 -6.41 7.04
CA ARG A 11 0.96 -6.00 8.20
C ARG A 11 2.31 -6.74 8.23
N ARG A 12 2.32 -8.05 7.96
CA ARG A 12 3.55 -8.85 7.86
C ARG A 12 4.44 -8.37 6.71
N LYS A 13 3.85 -8.13 5.52
CA LYS A 13 4.59 -7.63 4.35
C LYS A 13 5.19 -6.25 4.58
N LEU A 14 4.46 -5.31 5.18
CA LEU A 14 4.98 -3.98 5.53
C LEU A 14 6.13 -4.06 6.55
N LYS A 15 6.04 -4.95 7.54
CA LYS A 15 7.13 -5.17 8.49
C LYS A 15 8.38 -5.73 7.80
N ALA A 16 8.22 -6.72 6.92
CA ALA A 16 9.32 -7.29 6.15
C ALA A 16 9.96 -6.25 5.21
N LEU A 17 9.13 -5.42 4.55
CA LEU A 17 9.59 -4.32 3.72
C LEU A 17 10.40 -3.30 4.52
N LYS A 18 9.92 -2.92 5.72
CA LYS A 18 10.66 -2.04 6.63
C LYS A 18 12.08 -2.57 6.90
N LEU A 19 12.17 -3.84 7.30
CA LEU A 19 13.43 -4.47 7.65
C LEU A 19 14.40 -4.49 6.46
N ARG A 20 13.91 -4.85 5.28
CA ARG A 20 14.71 -4.83 4.04
C ARG A 20 15.23 -3.43 3.71
N LEU A 21 14.35 -2.43 3.67
CA LEU A 21 14.73 -1.07 3.32
C LEU A 21 15.71 -0.46 4.34
N THR A 22 15.55 -0.78 5.62
CA THR A 22 16.48 -0.33 6.66
C THR A 22 17.85 -0.99 6.51
N ALA A 23 17.91 -2.26 6.09
CA ALA A 23 19.18 -2.96 5.89
C ALA A 23 19.91 -2.52 4.60
N GLU A 24 19.17 -2.17 3.56
CA GLU A 24 19.72 -1.82 2.23
C GLU A 24 20.08 -0.33 2.10
N PHE A 25 19.32 0.54 2.77
CA PHE A 25 19.50 1.99 2.72
C PHE A 25 19.81 2.51 4.13
N ASP A 26 18.81 3.04 4.82
CA ASP A 26 18.92 3.56 6.17
C ASP A 26 17.52 3.64 6.81
N PRO A 27 17.42 3.78 8.14
CA PRO A 27 16.14 3.86 8.84
C PRO A 27 15.23 5.02 8.39
N GLU A 28 15.79 6.16 7.99
CA GLU A 28 15.05 7.35 7.57
C GLU A 28 14.42 7.13 6.20
N THR A 29 15.18 6.62 5.23
CA THR A 29 14.70 6.26 3.89
C THR A 29 13.60 5.19 3.98
N ALA A 30 13.78 4.16 4.82
CA ALA A 30 12.77 3.16 5.06
C ALA A 30 11.47 3.75 5.63
N ALA A 31 11.57 4.67 6.59
CA ALA A 31 10.43 5.35 7.18
C ALA A 31 9.68 6.23 6.16
N LYS A 32 10.41 6.99 5.32
CA LYS A 32 9.83 7.82 4.25
C LYS A 32 9.05 6.98 3.23
N ALA A 33 9.62 5.85 2.80
CA ALA A 33 8.98 4.95 1.85
C ALA A 33 7.68 4.35 2.42
N LEU A 34 7.72 3.83 3.66
CA LEU A 34 6.52 3.27 4.30
C LEU A 34 5.45 4.34 4.55
N LYS A 35 5.87 5.54 4.96
CA LYS A 35 4.95 6.66 5.15
C LYS A 35 4.18 6.95 3.87
N ARG A 36 4.86 7.07 2.72
CA ARG A 36 4.22 7.24 1.40
C ARG A 36 3.20 6.15 1.10
N ILE A 37 3.56 4.88 1.27
CA ILE A 37 2.64 3.74 1.07
C ILE A 37 1.39 3.88 1.96
N THR A 38 1.59 4.14 3.26
CA THR A 38 0.49 4.21 4.22
C THR A 38 -0.39 5.46 4.05
N ASP A 39 0.19 6.58 3.61
CA ASP A 39 -0.53 7.82 3.34
C ASP A 39 -1.39 7.66 2.08
N SER A 40 -0.84 7.05 1.02
CA SER A 40 -1.60 6.73 -0.19
C SER A 40 -2.77 5.79 0.08
N ALA A 41 -2.57 4.79 0.94
CA ALA A 41 -3.63 3.89 1.40
C ALA A 41 -4.67 4.59 2.28
N ARG A 42 -4.25 5.52 3.16
CA ARG A 42 -5.19 6.29 4.01
C ARG A 42 -6.20 7.10 3.19
N GLY A 43 -5.80 7.57 2.00
CA GLY A 43 -6.70 8.25 1.06
C GLY A 43 -7.90 7.41 0.60
N LEU A 44 -7.88 6.08 0.78
CA LEU A 44 -9.06 5.22 0.55
C LEU A 44 -10.20 5.48 1.54
N ALA A 45 -9.91 6.06 2.71
CA ALA A 45 -10.93 6.48 3.67
C ALA A 45 -11.86 7.54 3.09
N ASP A 46 -11.32 8.37 2.20
CA ASP A 46 -11.99 9.51 1.56
C ASP A 46 -12.47 9.14 0.15
N PHE A 47 -11.71 8.31 -0.57
CA PHE A 47 -11.98 7.89 -1.95
C PHE A 47 -11.80 6.38 -2.11
N GLU A 48 -12.85 5.61 -1.84
CA GLU A 48 -12.79 4.14 -1.84
C GLU A 48 -12.46 3.53 -3.20
N GLU A 49 -12.82 4.22 -4.29
CA GLU A 49 -12.55 3.81 -5.67
C GLU A 49 -11.20 4.31 -6.19
N LYS A 50 -10.35 4.88 -5.34
CA LYS A 50 -9.01 5.31 -5.76
C LYS A 50 -8.22 4.15 -6.35
N GLY A 51 -7.49 4.44 -7.43
CA GLY A 51 -6.68 3.45 -8.15
C GLY A 51 -7.39 2.86 -9.36
N VAL A 52 -6.59 2.23 -10.21
CA VAL A 52 -7.06 1.63 -11.47
C VAL A 52 -7.49 0.20 -11.21
N MET A 53 -8.63 -0.23 -11.75
CA MET A 53 -9.04 -1.64 -11.66
C MET A 53 -7.98 -2.53 -12.31
N LEU A 54 -7.56 -3.58 -11.62
CA LEU A 54 -6.61 -4.53 -12.20
C LEU A 54 -7.20 -5.21 -13.43
N SER A 55 -8.51 -5.49 -13.45
CA SER A 55 -9.21 -6.06 -14.60
C SER A 55 -9.20 -5.18 -15.85
N SER A 56 -8.97 -3.87 -15.72
CA SER A 56 -8.86 -2.97 -16.87
C SER A 56 -7.42 -2.82 -17.37
N MET A 57 -6.42 -3.14 -16.54
CA MET A 57 -5.00 -3.13 -16.94
C MET A 57 -4.50 -4.50 -17.39
N PHE A 58 -5.02 -5.54 -16.75
CA PHE A 58 -4.70 -6.93 -16.96
C PHE A 58 -6.02 -7.64 -17.25
N ASP A 59 -6.04 -8.53 -18.23
CA ASP A 59 -7.24 -9.33 -18.58
C ASP A 59 -7.48 -10.43 -17.52
N ILE A 60 -7.69 -9.99 -16.28
CA ILE A 60 -7.85 -10.80 -15.08
C ILE A 60 -9.08 -10.30 -14.34
N HIS A 61 -10.11 -11.15 -14.26
CA HIS A 61 -11.32 -10.83 -13.50
C HIS A 61 -11.03 -10.81 -11.99
N CYS A 62 -10.90 -9.61 -11.42
CA CYS A 62 -10.78 -9.39 -9.98
C CYS A 62 -11.20 -7.97 -9.59
N ASP A 63 -11.59 -7.80 -8.32
CA ASP A 63 -12.01 -6.51 -7.76
C ASP A 63 -10.84 -5.69 -7.18
N TYR A 64 -9.61 -6.14 -7.43
CA TYR A 64 -8.43 -5.44 -6.95
C TYR A 64 -8.19 -4.16 -7.72
N ARG A 65 -7.77 -3.11 -7.00
CA ARG A 65 -7.33 -1.83 -7.56
C ARG A 65 -5.84 -1.62 -7.33
N TYR A 66 -5.14 -1.12 -8.34
CA TYR A 66 -3.76 -0.70 -8.25
C TYR A 66 -3.67 0.74 -7.72
N LEU A 67 -3.01 0.91 -6.58
CA LEU A 67 -2.77 2.22 -5.97
C LEU A 67 -1.38 2.71 -6.35
N TYR A 68 -1.32 3.89 -6.95
CA TYR A 68 -0.07 4.61 -7.15
C TYR A 68 0.35 5.25 -5.83
N VAL A 69 1.62 5.03 -5.45
CA VAL A 69 2.25 5.47 -4.19
C VAL A 69 3.36 6.46 -4.48
#